data_AF-A0A961DK61-F1
#
_entry.id   AF-A0A961DK61-F1
#
_cell.length_a   1.000
_cell.length_b   1.000
_cell.length_c   1.000
_cell.angle_alpha   90.00
_cell.angle_beta   90.00
_cell.angle_gamma   90.00
#
_symmetry.space_group_name_H-M   'P 1'
#
loop_
_entity.id
_entity.type
_entity.pdbx_description
1 polymer ?
#
loop_
_entity_poly.entity_id
_entity_poly.type
_entity_poly.pdbx_seq_one_letter_code
_entity_poly.pdbx_strand_id
1 'polypeptide(L)' 'MLVDVIMATTITMYGADWCSDCRRSKKLLDEMDVDYEYVDLLADPDA' A
#
# COMPACT_ATOMS: atom_id res chain seq x y z
N MET A 1 -2.22 -24.64 1.42
CA MET A 1 -1.84 -24.66 2.84
C MET A 1 -0.35 -24.36 2.90
N LEU A 2 0.08 -23.43 3.74
CA LEU A 2 1.43 -22.81 3.78
C LEU A 2 1.57 -21.52 2.97
N VAL A 3 0.84 -20.49 3.42
CA VAL A 3 1.40 -19.12 3.49
C VAL A 3 1.36 -18.71 4.97
N ASP A 4 1.88 -19.57 5.84
CA ASP A 4 1.88 -19.39 7.31
C ASP A 4 3.20 -18.76 7.83
N VAL A 5 3.91 -17.99 7.01
CA VAL A 5 5.11 -17.26 7.43
C VAL A 5 4.94 -15.78 7.12
N ILE A 6 4.36 -15.10 8.11
CA ILE A 6 4.48 -13.69 8.55
C ILE A 6 3.08 -13.36 9.08
N MET A 7 2.94 -13.28 10.42
CA MET A 7 1.73 -12.78 11.09
C MET A 7 1.17 -11.59 10.30
N ALA A 8 -0.12 -11.67 9.93
CA ALA A 8 -0.83 -10.71 9.09
C ALA A 8 -0.78 -9.28 9.64
N THR A 9 0.33 -8.58 9.43
CA THR A 9 0.38 -7.13 9.46
C THR A 9 -0.19 -6.67 8.14
N THR A 10 -1.31 -5.95 8.20
CA THR A 10 -1.86 -5.23 7.06
C THR A 10 -0.76 -4.35 6.46
N ILE A 11 -0.60 -4.40 5.15
CA ILE A 11 0.34 -3.53 4.44
C ILE A 11 -0.19 -2.10 4.58
N THR A 12 0.65 -1.18 5.08
CA THR A 12 0.38 0.26 4.97
C THR A 12 1.18 0.82 3.81
N MET A 13 0.47 1.39 2.83
CA MET A 13 1.03 2.03 1.66
C MET A 13 0.98 3.55 1.81
N TYR A 14 2.14 4.16 1.97
CA TYR A 14 2.29 5.62 1.94
C TYR A 14 2.48 6.10 0.50
N GLY A 15 1.80 7.18 0.11
CA GLY A 15 1.97 7.76 -1.21
C GLY A 15 1.39 9.15 -1.35
N ALA A 16 1.53 9.70 -2.55
CA ALA A 16 0.95 10.96 -2.96
C ALA A 16 0.55 10.88 -4.45
N ASP A 17 -0.39 11.72 -4.89
CA ASP A 17 -0.92 11.68 -6.26
C ASP A 17 0.09 12.12 -7.34
N TRP A 18 1.04 13.00 -6.99
CA TRP A 18 2.13 13.44 -7.85
C TRP A 18 3.22 12.37 -8.01
N CYS A 19 3.25 11.36 -7.13
CA CYS A 19 4.26 10.31 -7.15
C CYS A 19 3.89 9.21 -8.16
N SER A 20 4.52 9.25 -9.34
CA SER A 20 4.29 8.27 -10.41
C SER A 20 4.52 6.82 -9.97
N ASP A 21 5.58 6.57 -9.19
CA ASP A 21 5.91 5.24 -8.70
C ASP A 21 4.88 4.74 -7.68
N CYS A 22 4.42 5.62 -6.79
CA CYS A 22 3.36 5.33 -5.83
C CYS A 22 2.07 4.90 -6.56
N ARG A 23 1.67 5.61 -7.62
CA ARG A 23 0.50 5.22 -8.43
C ARG A 23 0.66 3.85 -9.10
N ARG A 24 1.86 3.55 -9.63
CA ARG A 24 2.16 2.25 -10.25
C ARG A 24 2.10 1.10 -9.24
N SER A 25 2.67 1.29 -8.06
CA SER A 25 2.63 0.31 -6.97
C SER A 25 1.22 0.10 -6.44
N LYS A 26 0.44 1.18 -6.28
CA LYS A 26 -0.96 1.11 -5.85
C LYS A 26 -1.79 0.26 -6.82
N LYS A 27 -1.64 0.54 -8.12
CA LYS A 27 -2.31 -0.22 -9.18
C LYS A 27 -1.93 -1.70 -9.15
N LEU A 28 -0.68 -2.04 -8.89
CA LEU A 28 -0.25 -3.44 -8.78
C LEU A 28 -0.93 -4.14 -7.60
N LEU A 29 -0.98 -3.49 -6.43
CA LEU A 29 -1.67 -4.04 -5.26
C LEU A 29 -3.17 -4.25 -5.53
N ASP A 30 -3.81 -3.28 -6.18
CA ASP A 30 -5.22 -3.36 -6.61
C ASP A 30 -5.44 -4.53 -7.59
N GLU A 31 -4.57 -4.69 -8.59
CA GLU A 31 -4.66 -5.77 -9.59
C GLU A 31 -4.42 -7.17 -9.00
N MET A 32 -3.68 -7.24 -7.89
CA MET A 32 -3.38 -8.49 -7.19
C MET A 32 -4.39 -8.84 -6.09
N ASP A 33 -5.41 -8.00 -5.85
CA ASP A 33 -6.39 -8.16 -4.76
C ASP A 33 -5.70 -8.28 -3.39
N VAL A 34 -4.66 -7.47 -3.17
CA VAL A 34 -3.94 -7.41 -1.89
C VAL A 34 -4.61 -6.40 -0.99
N ASP A 35 -4.95 -6.78 0.24
CA ASP A 35 -5.45 -5.84 1.25
C ASP A 35 -4.32 -4.92 1.74
N TYR A 36 -4.55 -3.61 1.69
CA TYR A 36 -3.66 -2.58 2.23
C TYR A 36 -4.42 -1.34 2.71
N GLU A 37 -3.83 -0.63 3.66
CA GLU A 37 -4.25 0.72 4.07
C GLU A 37 -3.45 1.76 3.29
N TYR A 38 -4.12 2.73 2.67
CA TYR A 38 -3.45 3.81 1.95
C TYR A 38 -3.37 5.07 2.80
N VAL A 39 -2.17 5.62 2.97
CA VAL A 39 -1.92 6.90 3.65
C VAL A 39 -1.47 7.92 2.62
N ASP A 40 -2.24 9.01 2.50
CA ASP A 40 -1.94 10.12 1.61
C ASP A 40 -1.07 11.16 2.31
N LEU A 41 0.20 11.25 1.89
CA LEU A 41 1.18 12.18 2.45
C LEU A 41 0.92 13.65 2.10
N LEU A 42 -0.02 13.95 1.19
CA LEU A 42 -0.50 15.32 1.01
C LEU A 42 -1.47 15.73 2.11
N ALA A 43 -2.25 14.78 2.62
CA ALA A 43 -3.20 15.00 3.71
C ALA A 43 -2.53 14.86 5.09
N ASP A 44 -1.60 13.92 5.22
CA ASP A 44 -0.84 13.66 6.45
C ASP A 44 0.68 13.57 6.15
N PRO A 45 1.38 14.72 6.10
CA PRO A 45 2.79 14.77 5.73
C PRO A 45 3.74 14.20 6.79
N ASP A 46 3.27 13.97 8.02
CA ASP A 46 4.08 13.50 9.15
C ASP A 46 3.87 12.00 9.45
N ALA A 47 3.07 11.30 8.64
CA ALA A 47 2.76 9.88 8.77
C ALA A 47 3.95 8.93 8.56
#